data_AF-A0A1L9Q4I2-F1
#
_entry.id   AF-A0A1L9Q4I2-F1
#
_cell.length_a   1.000
_cell.length_b   1.000
_cell.length_c   1.000
_cell.angle_alpha   90.00
_cell.angle_beta   90.00
_cell.angle_gamma   90.00
#
_symmetry.space_group_name_H-M   'P 1'
#
loop_
_entity.id
_entity.type
_entity.pdbx_description
1 polymer ?
#
loop_
_entity_poly.entity_id
_entity_poly.type
_entity_poly.pdbx_seq_one_letter_code
_entity_poly.pdbx_strand_id
1 'polypeptide(L)' 'MAPKQTEKGLFQAAYEQVTSPEHTTIVRSILVFGAGVAFLHSSLSELLLPPA' A
#
# COMPACT_ATOMS: atom_id res chain seq x y z
N MET A 1 -37.24 -8.51 6.03
CA MET A 1 -36.08 -7.74 5.54
C MET A 1 -34.87 -8.13 6.39
N ALA A 2 -34.13 -9.18 6.03
CA ALA A 2 -32.94 -9.58 6.79
C ALA A 2 -31.77 -8.64 6.45
N PRO A 3 -31.02 -8.10 7.43
CA PRO A 3 -29.88 -7.26 7.14
C PRO A 3 -28.83 -8.09 6.39
N LYS A 4 -28.45 -7.62 5.21
CA LYS A 4 -27.35 -8.18 4.42
C LYS A 4 -26.04 -7.94 5.20
N GLN A 5 -25.68 -8.87 6.09
CA GLN A 5 -24.37 -8.92 6.74
C GLN A 5 -23.32 -9.40 5.73
N THR A 6 -23.27 -8.75 4.58
CA THR A 6 -22.33 -9.09 3.51
C THR A 6 -21.02 -8.38 3.82
N GLU A 7 -20.03 -9.16 4.27
CA GLU A 7 -18.61 -8.99 3.92
C GLU A 7 -17.89 -7.72 4.41
N LYS A 8 -18.55 -6.86 5.20
CA LYS A 8 -17.89 -5.70 5.81
C LYS A 8 -16.78 -6.08 6.80
N GLY A 9 -16.79 -7.31 7.33
CA GLY A 9 -15.85 -7.74 8.37
C GLY A 9 -14.40 -7.88 7.94
N LEU A 10 -14.11 -8.27 6.69
CA LEU A 10 -12.72 -8.54 6.26
C LEU A 10 -11.98 -7.27 5.84
N PHE A 11 -12.61 -6.43 5.03
CA PHE A 11 -12.03 -5.15 4.62
C PHE A 11 -11.92 -4.19 5.80
N GLN A 12 -12.92 -4.16 6.69
CA GLN A 12 -12.87 -3.33 7.89
C GLN A 12 -11.87 -3.84 8.93
N ALA A 13 -11.76 -5.16 9.13
CA ALA A 13 -10.73 -5.73 10.01
C ALA A 13 -9.32 -5.50 9.44
N ALA A 14 -9.12 -5.67 8.14
CA ALA A 14 -7.85 -5.34 7.50
C ALA A 14 -7.53 -3.83 7.63
N TYR A 15 -8.53 -2.97 7.47
CA TYR A 15 -8.35 -1.52 7.63
C TYR A 15 -8.01 -1.14 9.07
N GLU A 16 -8.73 -1.69 10.07
CA GLU A 16 -8.39 -1.52 11.49
C GLU A 16 -7.01 -2.07 11.80
N GLN A 17 -6.62 -3.20 11.22
CA GLN A 17 -5.31 -3.83 11.45
C GLN A 17 -4.17 -3.01 10.84
N VAL A 18 -4.37 -2.45 9.64
CA VAL A 18 -3.39 -1.56 8.98
C VAL A 18 -3.34 -0.18 9.65
N THR A 19 -4.46 0.33 10.18
CA THR A 19 -4.53 1.57 10.97
C THR A 19 -4.12 1.38 12.43
N SER A 20 -4.06 0.14 12.93
CA SER A 20 -3.65 -0.12 14.30
C SER A 20 -2.18 0.29 14.50
N PRO A 21 -1.88 1.07 15.55
CA PRO A 21 -0.52 1.56 15.81
C PRO A 21 0.49 0.43 16.10
N GLU A 22 0.01 -0.79 16.35
CA GLU A 22 0.83 -1.98 16.59
C GLU A 22 1.58 -2.46 15.33
N HIS A 23 1.07 -2.16 14.13
CA HIS A 23 1.69 -2.58 12.87
C HIS A 23 2.36 -1.43 12.09
N THR A 24 2.47 -0.25 12.70
CA THR A 24 3.06 0.94 12.09
C THR A 24 4.45 0.68 11.52
N THR A 25 5.27 -0.16 12.16
CA THR A 25 6.60 -0.54 11.66
C THR A 25 6.54 -1.26 10.32
N ILE A 26 5.61 -2.21 10.15
CA ILE A 26 5.46 -2.98 8.91
C ILE A 26 4.92 -2.05 7.80
N VAL A 27 3.88 -1.28 8.10
CA VAL A 27 3.30 -0.31 7.15
C VAL A 27 4.36 0.70 6.71
N ARG A 28 5.13 1.26 7.66
CA ARG A 28 6.20 2.20 7.37
C ARG A 28 7.30 1.58 6.50
N SER A 29 7.69 0.33 6.75
CA SER A 29 8.67 -0.38 5.92
C SER A 29 8.17 -0.60 4.49
N ILE A 30 6.90 -1.02 4.31
CA ILE A 30 6.29 -1.17 2.98
C ILE A 30 6.23 0.19 2.27
N LEU A 31 5.88 1.25 2.99
CA LEU A 31 5.76 2.60 2.45
C LEU A 31 7.14 3.14 2.01
N VAL A 32 8.17 3.03 2.86
CA VAL A 32 9.55 3.46 2.53
C VAL A 32 10.14 2.62 1.40
N PHE A 33 9.95 1.30 1.42
CA PHE A 33 10.40 0.41 0.35
C PHE A 33 9.72 0.72 -0.97
N GLY A 34 8.38 0.86 -0.97
CA GLY A 34 7.60 1.21 -2.14
C GLY A 34 7.98 2.58 -2.70
N ALA A 35 8.20 3.58 -1.83
CA ALA A 35 8.70 4.89 -2.23
C ALA A 35 10.08 4.79 -2.89
N GLY A 36 11.00 3.99 -2.32
CA GLY A 36 12.32 3.74 -2.89
C GLY A 36 12.26 3.04 -4.26
N VAL A 37 11.42 2.01 -4.41
CA VAL A 37 11.22 1.30 -5.69
C VAL A 37 10.59 2.22 -6.72
N ALA A 38 9.55 2.98 -6.37
CA ALA A 38 8.91 3.93 -7.28
C ALA A 38 9.88 5.03 -7.71
N PHE A 39 10.69 5.57 -6.80
CA PHE A 39 11.73 6.55 -7.10
C PHE A 39 12.82 5.98 -8.03
N LEU A 40 13.32 4.78 -7.74
CA LEU A 40 14.31 4.10 -8.58
C LEU A 40 13.74 3.75 -9.96
N HIS A 41 12.49 3.26 -10.02
CA HIS A 41 11.84 2.91 -11.28
C HIS A 41 11.50 4.15 -12.11
N SER A 42 11.09 5.25 -11.48
CA SER A 42 10.89 6.54 -12.16
C SER A 42 12.21 7.07 -12.75
N SER A 43 13.32 6.94 -12.01
CA SER A 43 14.65 7.36 -12.49
C SER A 43 15.24 6.40 -13.52
N LEU A 44 14.99 5.08 -13.41
CA LEU A 44 15.46 4.08 -14.35
C LEU A 44 14.65 4.11 -15.66
N SER A 45 13.35 4.43 -15.60
CA SER A 45 12.50 4.57 -16.80
C SER A 45 12.94 5.74 -17.68
N GLU A 46 13.35 6.87 -17.10
CA GLU A 46 13.96 7.97 -17.86
C GLU A 46 15.41 7.68 -18.29
N LEU A 47 16.16 6.84 -17.57
CA LEU A 47 17.50 6.43 -18.00
C LEU A 47 17.47 5.40 -19.15
N LEU A 48 16.41 4.58 -19.26
CA LEU A 48 16.26 3.56 -20.31
C LEU A 48 15.63 4.07 -21.60
N LEU A 49 14.97 5.22 -21.60
CA LEU A 49 14.39 5.83 -22.79
C LEU A 49 15.24 7.06 -23.17
N PRO A 50 15.98 7.04 -24.29
CA PRO A 50 16.70 8.22 -24.73
C PRO A 50 15.70 9.37 -24.97
N PRO A 51 16.05 10.62 -24.59
CA PRO A 51 15.24 11.77 -24.94
C PRO A 51 15.14 11.81 -26.47
N ALA A 52 13.90 11.89 -26.98
CA ALA A 52 13.63 12.06 -28.41
C ALA A 52 14.15 13.40 -28.93
#